data_AF-A0A2N3T2F3-F1
#
_entry.id   AF-A0A2N3T2F3-F1
#
_cell.length_a   1.000
_cell.length_b   1.000
_cell.length_c   1.000
_cell.angle_alpha   90.00
_cell.angle_beta   90.00
_cell.angle_gamma   90.00
#
_symmetry.space_group_name_H-M   'P 1'
#
loop_
_entity.id
_entity.type
_entity.pdbx_description
1 polymer ?
#
loop_
_entity_poly.entity_id
_entity_poly.type
_entity_poly.pdbx_seq_one_letter_code
_entity_poly.pdbx_strand_id
1 'polypeptide(L)'
;MKVFFSLLIITIFNFCFINNSFGQRNLKKENNFSQVTLDTYRISSNTYELWWSKGGYNCFTAGDTLPAFVDMRQYKGVLNYGVTFSSTNGQNFHFIENFSMYKLNIDIAHCKFNKKDSIVEIEGTITGGWSGSSWNGIQNNVDIFIGKKKDTVTLVRSKQFIKSKDVAVFYEGKKVIDHKSITLDTLPSFSIYDYTHYKTNQGNERTFKIKSKIDINSLLIFGLGSCYTEIYDIGKMVYAKNIVKPKKKRKPKNLTPDVIIRNNIQESNKENSLVKEKPSYYIITEKAENYILRKQYGKAKQEYDQLLKDNQYVFARDMHNAVRCAIFTRDYKTAINWSEKLVLKGVPIKYFDAKIFDRIKNHKDWNDFLKRFDSLHKKHLVGLNYTLIKRLEELIDIDQTEYIKNSKGEIEQSELSKTTEFVDKELIKLIQKEGFPTEEKIGVVLAKDSMSIATASKYFVLIVHSYQKNHKTFQEIKNIREKATKNFEYDAIRDNLEVFKSVGNTCLKIYKGDLYTDKTCSINELQVKKIVFRFNNEHRFIIDAGRYTIIPLENEDEDDKYVAENFDFVMKLTDDWLFYEK
;
A
#
# COMPACT_ATOMS: atom_id res chain seq x y z
N MET A 1 -14.88 -85.39 61.72
CA MET A 1 -14.88 -83.90 61.75
C MET A 1 -13.58 -83.28 61.20
N LYS A 2 -12.38 -83.70 61.64
CA LYS A 2 -11.09 -83.17 61.13
C LYS A 2 -10.91 -83.31 59.60
N VAL A 3 -11.27 -84.45 59.02
CA VAL A 3 -11.14 -84.70 57.57
C VAL A 3 -12.03 -83.77 56.73
N PHE A 4 -13.23 -83.44 57.22
CA PHE A 4 -14.15 -82.55 56.53
C PHE A 4 -13.67 -81.09 56.54
N PHE A 5 -13.02 -80.67 57.63
CA PHE A 5 -12.43 -79.34 57.77
C PHE A 5 -11.21 -79.16 56.84
N SER A 6 -10.37 -80.19 56.71
CA SER A 6 -9.24 -80.18 55.78
C SER A 6 -9.69 -80.12 54.31
N LEU A 7 -10.74 -80.86 53.94
CA LEU A 7 -11.33 -80.80 52.60
C LEU A 7 -11.94 -79.43 52.30
N LEU A 8 -12.64 -78.82 53.25
CA LEU A 8 -13.22 -77.48 53.08
C LEU A 8 -12.13 -76.42 52.86
N ILE A 9 -11.02 -76.47 53.62
CA ILE A 9 -9.89 -75.54 53.47
C ILE A 9 -9.24 -75.70 52.09
N ILE A 10 -8.99 -76.93 51.63
CA ILE A 10 -8.41 -77.18 50.31
C ILE A 10 -9.33 -76.69 49.19
N THR A 11 -10.65 -76.82 49.36
CA THR A 11 -11.63 -76.38 48.35
C THR A 11 -11.73 -74.85 48.30
N ILE A 12 -11.72 -74.17 49.44
CA ILE A 12 -11.69 -72.70 49.53
C ILE A 12 -10.37 -72.15 48.98
N PHE A 13 -9.24 -72.79 49.30
CA PHE A 13 -7.93 -72.39 48.77
C PHE A 13 -7.88 -72.53 47.25
N ASN A 14 -8.40 -73.63 46.68
CA ASN A 14 -8.48 -73.80 45.24
C ASN A 14 -9.42 -72.80 44.55
N PHE A 15 -10.57 -72.47 45.16
CA PHE A 15 -11.47 -71.43 44.62
C PHE A 15 -10.82 -70.03 44.63
N CYS A 16 -10.04 -69.70 45.67
CA CYS A 16 -9.27 -68.46 45.74
C CYS A 16 -8.14 -68.40 44.71
N PHE A 17 -7.47 -69.53 44.41
CA PHE A 17 -6.39 -69.57 43.42
C PHE A 17 -6.87 -69.61 41.97
N ILE A 18 -7.99 -70.28 41.68
CA ILE A 18 -8.56 -70.35 40.32
C ILE A 18 -9.14 -68.99 39.90
N ASN A 19 -9.81 -68.28 40.81
CA ASN A 19 -10.31 -66.91 40.51
C ASN A 19 -9.18 -65.90 40.32
N ASN A 20 -8.05 -66.03 41.04
CA ASN A 20 -6.89 -65.16 40.83
C ASN A 20 -6.14 -65.47 39.52
N SER A 21 -6.02 -66.73 39.11
CA SER A 21 -5.32 -67.09 37.87
C SER A 21 -6.10 -66.81 36.59
N PHE A 22 -7.44 -66.97 36.60
CA PHE A 22 -8.28 -66.60 35.43
C PHE A 22 -8.58 -65.11 35.36
N GLY A 23 -8.69 -64.42 36.51
CA GLY A 23 -8.80 -62.97 36.55
C GLY A 23 -7.58 -62.26 35.97
N GLN A 24 -6.36 -62.74 36.24
CA GLN A 24 -5.15 -62.05 35.78
C GLN A 24 -4.79 -62.29 34.30
N ARG A 25 -5.19 -63.41 33.67
CA ARG A 25 -4.82 -63.70 32.27
C ARG A 25 -5.59 -62.88 31.24
N ASN A 26 -6.81 -62.42 31.54
CA ASN A 26 -7.59 -61.55 30.65
C ASN A 26 -7.42 -60.04 30.93
N LEU A 27 -6.73 -59.66 32.01
CA LEU A 27 -6.62 -58.27 32.47
C LEU A 27 -5.39 -57.50 31.99
N LYS A 28 -4.43 -58.14 31.29
CA LYS A 28 -3.19 -57.48 30.82
C LYS A 28 -3.05 -57.42 29.29
N LYS A 29 -4.16 -57.32 28.56
CA LYS A 29 -4.07 -57.02 27.12
C LYS A 29 -3.89 -55.51 26.94
N GLU A 30 -2.66 -55.04 27.13
CA GLU A 30 -2.26 -53.71 26.71
C GLU A 30 -2.32 -53.66 25.18
N ASN A 31 -3.13 -52.74 24.65
CA ASN A 31 -3.17 -52.51 23.21
C ASN A 31 -2.08 -51.50 22.87
N ASN A 32 -1.13 -51.89 22.01
CA ASN A 32 -0.11 -51.01 21.47
C ASN A 32 -0.59 -50.43 20.13
N PHE A 33 -0.41 -49.13 19.94
CA PHE A 33 -0.77 -48.42 18.72
C PHE A 33 0.47 -47.80 18.09
N SER A 34 0.59 -47.93 16.76
CA SER A 34 1.65 -47.30 15.98
C SER A 34 1.27 -45.89 15.55
N GLN A 35 2.27 -45.06 15.20
CA GLN A 35 2.04 -43.74 14.58
C GLN A 35 1.07 -43.79 13.39
N VAL A 36 1.19 -44.82 12.54
CA VAL A 36 0.31 -45.02 11.37
C VAL A 36 -1.16 -45.18 11.79
N THR A 37 -1.39 -45.82 12.94
CA THR A 37 -2.75 -45.96 13.48
C THR A 37 -3.28 -44.60 13.92
N LEU A 38 -2.49 -43.82 14.64
CA LEU A 38 -2.89 -42.48 15.07
C LEU A 38 -3.16 -41.56 13.87
N ASP A 39 -2.31 -41.59 12.84
CA ASP A 39 -2.49 -40.81 11.62
C ASP A 39 -3.82 -41.11 10.92
N THR A 40 -4.36 -42.32 11.07
CA THR A 40 -5.67 -42.72 10.52
C THR A 40 -6.84 -42.04 11.25
N TYR A 41 -6.64 -41.65 12.52
CA TYR A 41 -7.63 -40.96 13.36
C TYR A 41 -7.32 -39.47 13.52
N ARG A 42 -6.45 -38.90 12.68
CA ARG A 42 -6.18 -37.47 12.65
C ARG A 42 -7.39 -36.72 12.09
N ILE A 43 -7.92 -35.78 12.85
CA ILE A 43 -9.12 -35.03 12.49
C ILE A 43 -8.78 -33.86 11.56
N SER A 44 -7.73 -33.13 11.89
CA SER A 44 -7.38 -31.90 11.20
C SER A 44 -5.88 -31.66 11.27
N SER A 45 -5.35 -31.18 10.16
CA SER A 45 -4.04 -30.58 10.05
C SER A 45 -4.18 -29.28 9.26
N ASN A 46 -3.54 -28.21 9.70
CA ASN A 46 -3.56 -26.91 9.01
C ASN A 46 -4.90 -26.16 9.07
N THR A 47 -5.63 -26.25 10.19
CA THR A 47 -6.88 -25.49 10.38
C THR A 47 -6.83 -24.64 11.64
N TYR A 48 -6.58 -25.27 12.80
CA TYR A 48 -6.74 -24.60 14.09
C TYR A 48 -5.41 -24.14 14.70
N GLU A 49 -5.40 -22.96 15.32
CA GLU A 49 -4.32 -22.46 16.18
C GLU A 49 -4.72 -22.58 17.66
N LEU A 50 -3.77 -22.90 18.54
CA LEU A 50 -4.00 -22.86 19.99
C LEU A 50 -3.95 -21.41 20.48
N TRP A 51 -5.06 -20.92 21.00
CA TRP A 51 -5.12 -19.71 21.80
C TRP A 51 -5.36 -20.11 23.25
N TRP A 52 -4.52 -19.64 24.18
CA TRP A 52 -4.74 -19.91 25.61
C TRP A 52 -4.23 -18.79 26.53
N SER A 53 -5.00 -18.45 27.57
CA SER A 53 -4.70 -17.34 28.48
C SER A 53 -3.41 -17.52 29.27
N LYS A 54 -2.94 -18.76 29.48
CA LYS A 54 -1.64 -19.04 30.11
C LYS A 54 -0.43 -18.78 29.20
N GLY A 55 -0.65 -18.68 27.89
CA GLY A 55 0.44 -18.49 26.91
C GLY A 55 0.84 -17.03 26.69
N GLY A 56 0.32 -16.08 27.48
CA GLY A 56 0.53 -14.64 27.23
C GLY A 56 -0.16 -14.12 25.97
N TYR A 57 -0.97 -14.95 25.30
CA TYR A 57 -1.77 -14.55 24.14
C TYR A 57 -2.83 -13.55 24.60
N ASN A 58 -2.68 -12.31 24.16
CA ASN A 58 -3.51 -11.18 24.60
C ASN A 58 -4.97 -11.22 24.10
N CYS A 59 -5.40 -12.29 23.41
CA CYS A 59 -6.71 -12.43 22.77
C CYS A 59 -7.89 -12.64 23.74
N PHE A 60 -7.63 -12.99 25.00
CA PHE A 60 -8.69 -13.38 25.94
C PHE A 60 -9.33 -12.19 26.67
N THR A 61 -10.64 -12.27 26.85
CA THR A 61 -11.38 -11.54 27.89
C THR A 61 -10.91 -12.03 29.25
N ALA A 62 -10.74 -11.13 30.21
CA ALA A 62 -10.47 -11.53 31.58
C ALA A 62 -11.57 -12.49 32.04
N GLY A 63 -11.19 -13.72 32.44
CA GLY A 63 -12.11 -14.75 32.93
C GLY A 63 -12.19 -16.03 32.10
N ASP A 64 -11.76 -16.03 30.83
CA ASP A 64 -11.76 -17.26 30.04
C ASP A 64 -10.43 -18.03 30.21
N THR A 65 -10.50 -19.18 30.87
CA THR A 65 -9.35 -19.99 31.28
C THR A 65 -9.16 -21.23 30.41
N LEU A 66 -10.14 -21.56 29.57
CA LEU A 66 -10.10 -22.76 28.73
C LEU A 66 -9.20 -22.53 27.50
N PRO A 67 -8.45 -23.55 27.07
CA PRO A 67 -7.74 -23.48 25.80
C PRO A 67 -8.76 -23.52 24.65
N ALA A 68 -8.58 -22.62 23.68
CA ALA A 68 -9.41 -22.50 22.50
C ALA A 68 -8.57 -22.83 21.25
N PHE A 69 -9.19 -23.52 20.30
CA PHE A 69 -8.58 -23.95 19.04
C PHE A 69 -9.31 -23.26 17.89
N VAL A 70 -8.69 -22.24 17.31
CA VAL A 70 -9.36 -21.24 16.46
C VAL A 70 -9.06 -21.50 14.98
N ASP A 71 -10.09 -21.53 14.13
CA ASP A 71 -9.93 -21.75 12.69
C ASP A 71 -9.32 -20.52 12.00
N MET A 72 -8.04 -20.62 11.64
CA MET A 72 -7.27 -19.49 11.11
C MET A 72 -7.51 -19.24 9.62
N ARG A 73 -8.27 -20.10 8.92
CA ARG A 73 -8.56 -19.91 7.48
C ARG A 73 -9.47 -18.70 7.23
N GLN A 74 -10.18 -18.25 8.26
CA GLN A 74 -11.11 -17.12 8.18
C GLN A 74 -10.50 -15.81 8.70
N TYR A 75 -9.26 -15.82 9.22
CA TYR A 75 -8.60 -14.61 9.69
C TYR A 75 -8.19 -13.72 8.52
N LYS A 76 -8.65 -12.45 8.53
CA LYS A 76 -8.46 -11.51 7.41
C LYS A 76 -7.32 -10.51 7.62
N GLY A 77 -6.76 -10.44 8.82
CA GLY A 77 -5.83 -9.38 9.19
C GLY A 77 -6.55 -8.09 9.62
N VAL A 78 -5.88 -7.31 10.45
CA VAL A 78 -6.52 -6.25 11.24
C VAL A 78 -6.98 -5.06 10.40
N LEU A 79 -6.22 -4.67 9.38
CA LEU A 79 -6.63 -3.58 8.48
C LEU A 79 -7.88 -3.94 7.68
N ASN A 80 -8.03 -5.22 7.32
CA ASN A 80 -9.18 -5.72 6.57
C ASN A 80 -10.45 -5.79 7.44
N TYR A 81 -10.31 -5.69 8.76
CA TYR A 81 -11.42 -5.49 9.68
C TYR A 81 -11.79 -4.01 9.87
N GLY A 82 -11.23 -3.08 9.09
CA GLY A 82 -11.54 -1.65 9.19
C GLY A 82 -10.83 -0.94 10.34
N VAL A 83 -9.78 -1.55 10.90
CA VAL A 83 -8.89 -0.89 11.84
C VAL A 83 -7.90 -0.04 11.07
N THR A 84 -7.73 1.20 11.50
CA THR A 84 -6.66 2.06 11.01
C THR A 84 -5.86 2.65 12.15
N PHE A 85 -4.65 3.06 11.84
CA PHE A 85 -3.71 3.66 12.79
C PHE A 85 -3.46 5.12 12.39
N SER A 86 -3.13 5.98 13.35
CA SER A 86 -2.62 7.33 13.08
C SER A 86 -1.54 7.66 14.08
N SER A 87 -0.50 8.38 13.65
CA SER A 87 0.46 8.94 14.60
C SER A 87 -0.24 9.99 15.47
N THR A 88 0.04 9.98 16.77
CA THR A 88 -0.39 11.05 17.70
C THR A 88 0.62 12.20 17.76
N ASN A 89 1.88 11.96 17.35
CA ASN A 89 2.96 12.93 17.39
C ASN A 89 3.30 13.53 16.00
N GLY A 90 2.54 13.15 14.96
CA GLY A 90 2.70 13.64 13.60
C GLY A 90 3.87 13.02 12.81
N GLN A 91 4.61 12.06 13.40
CA GLN A 91 5.63 11.30 12.67
C GLN A 91 4.99 10.34 11.67
N ASN A 92 5.67 10.15 10.54
CA ASN A 92 5.31 9.11 9.58
C ASN A 92 5.51 7.75 10.25
N PHE A 93 4.55 6.85 10.09
CA PHE A 93 4.70 5.46 10.48
C PHE A 93 4.17 4.55 9.37
N HIS A 94 4.78 3.38 9.28
CA HIS A 94 4.33 2.29 8.43
C HIS A 94 3.84 1.19 9.34
N PHE A 95 2.55 0.86 9.22
CA PHE A 95 2.04 -0.37 9.81
C PHE A 95 2.14 -1.47 8.76
N ILE A 96 2.82 -2.58 9.12
CA ILE A 96 2.97 -3.74 8.26
C ILE A 96 2.53 -4.95 9.06
N GLU A 97 1.44 -5.59 8.63
CA GLU A 97 1.02 -6.88 9.18
C GLU A 97 1.48 -8.02 8.25
N ASN A 98 2.26 -8.92 8.84
CA ASN A 98 2.66 -10.20 8.25
C ASN A 98 2.33 -11.30 9.25
N PHE A 99 1.55 -12.30 8.84
CA PHE A 99 1.14 -13.39 9.70
C PHE A 99 1.31 -14.73 8.98
N SER A 100 2.03 -15.65 9.61
CA SER A 100 2.35 -16.97 9.06
C SER A 100 2.12 -18.05 10.11
N MET A 101 1.62 -19.19 9.66
CA MET A 101 1.30 -20.34 10.48
C MET A 101 2.32 -21.45 10.24
N TYR A 102 3.04 -21.83 11.29
CA TYR A 102 4.02 -22.90 11.26
C TYR A 102 3.35 -24.27 11.42
N LYS A 103 4.07 -25.33 11.05
CA LYS A 103 3.57 -26.70 11.11
C LYS A 103 4.37 -27.51 12.14
N LEU A 104 3.66 -28.25 12.97
CA LEU A 104 4.24 -29.26 13.85
C LEU A 104 4.35 -30.60 13.12
N ASN A 105 5.33 -31.40 13.49
CA ASN A 105 5.47 -32.79 13.08
C ASN A 105 5.61 -33.66 14.34
N ILE A 106 4.61 -34.50 14.57
CA ILE A 106 4.54 -35.38 15.73
C ILE A 106 5.02 -36.77 15.31
N ASP A 107 5.95 -37.32 16.08
CA ASP A 107 6.42 -38.69 15.95
C ASP A 107 6.23 -39.44 17.27
N ILE A 108 5.35 -40.43 17.26
CA ILE A 108 4.92 -41.19 18.44
C ILE A 108 5.65 -42.52 18.44
N ALA A 109 6.61 -42.63 19.34
CA ALA A 109 7.43 -43.81 19.54
C ALA A 109 6.62 -44.93 20.21
N HIS A 110 5.84 -44.59 21.24
CA HIS A 110 5.00 -45.56 21.94
C HIS A 110 3.64 -44.98 22.30
N CYS A 111 2.59 -45.77 22.07
CA CYS A 111 1.23 -45.49 22.51
C CYS A 111 0.60 -46.77 23.05
N LYS A 112 0.32 -46.82 24.34
CA LYS A 112 -0.25 -47.98 25.03
C LYS A 112 -1.59 -47.61 25.65
N PHE A 113 -2.57 -48.49 25.53
CA PHE A 113 -3.86 -48.34 26.20
C PHE A 113 -4.13 -49.51 27.13
N ASN A 114 -4.38 -49.19 28.39
CA ASN A 114 -4.91 -50.11 29.37
C ASN A 114 -6.43 -49.94 29.45
N LYS A 115 -7.15 -50.91 28.89
CA LYS A 115 -8.61 -50.91 28.84
C LYS A 115 -9.28 -50.98 30.22
N LYS A 116 -8.65 -51.64 31.19
CA LYS A 116 -9.22 -51.83 32.54
C LYS A 116 -9.40 -50.48 33.24
N ASP A 117 -8.35 -49.67 33.18
CA ASP A 117 -8.30 -48.38 33.89
C ASP A 117 -8.68 -47.21 32.97
N SER A 118 -8.87 -47.50 31.67
CA SER A 118 -9.10 -46.51 30.61
C SER A 118 -7.97 -45.49 30.53
N ILE A 119 -6.73 -45.94 30.72
CA ILE A 119 -5.55 -45.08 30.75
C ILE A 119 -4.74 -45.28 29.47
N VAL A 120 -4.36 -44.17 28.84
CA VAL A 120 -3.41 -44.15 27.74
C VAL A 120 -2.06 -43.60 28.19
N GLU A 121 -0.98 -44.23 27.76
CA GLU A 121 0.40 -43.79 27.93
C GLU A 121 1.00 -43.53 26.55
N ILE A 122 1.53 -42.32 26.32
CA ILE A 122 2.07 -41.91 25.02
C ILE A 122 3.41 -41.23 25.24
N GLU A 123 4.39 -41.63 24.44
CA GLU A 123 5.69 -40.96 24.38
C GLU A 123 6.15 -40.78 22.94
N GLY A 124 6.90 -39.71 22.71
CA GLY A 124 7.32 -39.33 21.37
C GLY A 124 8.10 -38.03 21.33
N THR A 125 8.29 -37.54 20.11
CA THR A 125 9.02 -36.30 19.81
C THR A 125 8.18 -35.39 18.91
N ILE A 126 8.41 -34.08 19.05
CA ILE A 126 7.77 -33.05 18.23
C ILE A 126 8.85 -32.18 17.59
N THR A 127 8.81 -32.10 16.27
CA THR A 127 9.68 -31.25 15.44
C THR A 127 8.85 -30.19 14.70
N GLY A 128 9.51 -29.21 14.10
CA GLY A 128 8.84 -28.07 13.45
C GLY A 128 8.43 -26.97 14.43
N GLY A 129 7.42 -26.19 14.04
CA GLY A 129 7.10 -24.91 14.68
C GLY A 129 8.06 -23.80 14.24
N TRP A 130 8.04 -22.66 14.94
CA TRP A 130 9.01 -21.60 14.71
C TRP A 130 10.37 -21.97 15.32
N SER A 131 11.44 -21.81 14.54
CA SER A 131 12.82 -22.06 14.95
C SER A 131 13.37 -20.82 15.64
N GLY A 132 13.53 -20.87 16.96
CA GLY A 132 14.15 -19.77 17.69
C GLY A 132 14.66 -20.22 19.04
N SER A 133 15.96 -20.02 19.26
CA SER A 133 16.49 -19.62 20.56
C SER A 133 15.58 -18.52 21.11
N SER A 134 14.85 -18.84 22.18
CA SER A 134 13.90 -17.98 22.93
C SER A 134 13.67 -16.59 22.34
N TRP A 135 12.50 -16.35 21.74
CA TRP A 135 11.96 -14.99 21.66
C TRP A 135 11.86 -14.48 23.11
N ASN A 136 12.83 -13.69 23.58
CA ASN A 136 12.92 -13.06 24.91
C ASN A 136 11.99 -13.67 25.99
N GLY A 137 12.35 -14.86 26.49
CA GLY A 137 11.63 -15.50 27.61
C GLY A 137 10.36 -16.30 27.25
N ILE A 138 9.94 -16.36 25.99
CA ILE A 138 8.82 -17.22 25.56
C ILE A 138 9.31 -18.66 25.43
N GLN A 139 8.75 -19.51 26.29
CA GLN A 139 8.98 -20.95 26.33
C GLN A 139 8.46 -21.61 25.05
N ASN A 140 9.35 -22.24 24.27
CA ASN A 140 9.01 -22.95 23.03
C ASN A 140 8.52 -24.39 23.31
N ASN A 141 7.74 -24.58 24.37
CA ASN A 141 7.15 -25.87 24.72
C ASN A 141 5.83 -26.05 23.96
N VAL A 142 5.54 -27.25 23.48
CA VAL A 142 4.23 -27.56 22.90
C VAL A 142 3.30 -28.00 24.03
N ASP A 143 2.12 -27.39 24.09
CA ASP A 143 1.08 -27.78 25.03
C ASP A 143 0.32 -29.01 24.48
N ILE A 144 0.12 -30.00 25.35
CA ILE A 144 -0.56 -31.25 25.00
C ILE A 144 -1.80 -31.38 25.87
N PHE A 145 -2.95 -31.56 25.22
CA PHE A 145 -4.24 -31.71 25.88
C PHE A 145 -4.84 -33.08 25.55
N ILE A 146 -5.40 -33.73 26.58
CA ILE A 146 -6.27 -34.89 26.42
C ILE A 146 -7.59 -34.58 27.12
N GLY A 147 -8.69 -34.49 26.37
CA GLY A 147 -9.99 -34.11 26.92
C GLY A 147 -11.10 -34.13 25.88
N LYS A 148 -12.23 -33.48 26.16
CA LYS A 148 -13.43 -33.52 25.31
C LYS A 148 -13.63 -32.22 24.55
N LYS A 149 -14.06 -32.32 23.30
CA LYS A 149 -14.35 -31.18 22.42
C LYS A 149 -15.69 -30.53 22.77
N LYS A 150 -15.72 -29.20 22.85
CA LYS A 150 -16.94 -28.40 22.82
C LYS A 150 -16.81 -27.32 21.75
N ASP A 151 -17.60 -27.43 20.68
CA ASP A 151 -17.66 -26.40 19.64
C ASP A 151 -18.08 -25.05 20.23
N THR A 152 -17.42 -23.99 19.78
CA THR A 152 -17.62 -22.63 20.27
C THR A 152 -17.27 -21.63 19.17
N VAL A 153 -17.26 -20.35 19.52
CA VAL A 153 -16.74 -19.29 18.68
C VAL A 153 -15.76 -18.45 19.49
N THR A 154 -14.73 -17.96 18.82
CA THR A 154 -13.72 -17.09 19.43
C THR A 154 -13.81 -15.70 18.84
N LEU A 155 -13.91 -14.71 19.72
CA LEU A 155 -13.96 -13.30 19.33
C LEU A 155 -12.55 -12.82 18.99
N VAL A 156 -12.38 -12.26 17.79
CA VAL A 156 -11.16 -11.55 17.39
C VAL A 156 -11.26 -10.15 17.97
N ARG A 157 -10.33 -9.77 18.83
CA ARG A 157 -10.33 -8.46 19.49
C ARG A 157 -9.12 -7.62 19.13
N SER A 158 -9.34 -6.32 19.20
CA SER A 158 -8.41 -5.24 18.85
C SER A 158 -7.21 -5.10 19.83
N LYS A 159 -7.21 -5.84 20.94
CA LYS A 159 -6.21 -5.76 22.03
C LYS A 159 -4.75 -6.06 21.62
N GLN A 160 -4.54 -6.53 20.39
CA GLN A 160 -3.21 -6.81 19.82
C GLN A 160 -2.49 -5.57 19.27
N PHE A 161 -3.16 -4.42 19.20
CA PHE A 161 -2.55 -3.23 18.62
C PHE A 161 -1.44 -2.65 19.47
N ILE A 162 -0.42 -2.12 18.77
CA ILE A 162 0.76 -1.48 19.33
C ILE A 162 0.32 -0.53 20.45
N LYS A 163 0.63 -0.88 21.71
CA LYS A 163 0.56 0.07 22.82
C LYS A 163 1.72 1.05 22.65
N SER A 164 1.60 1.95 21.70
CA SER A 164 2.48 3.09 21.58
C SER A 164 1.71 4.31 22.03
N LYS A 165 2.34 5.14 22.88
CA LYS A 165 1.82 6.48 23.19
C LYS A 165 1.73 7.35 21.92
N ASP A 166 2.50 6.97 20.90
CA ASP A 166 2.67 7.69 19.64
C ASP A 166 1.68 7.25 18.54
N VAL A 167 0.77 6.28 18.81
CA VAL A 167 -0.18 5.77 17.82
C VAL A 167 -1.60 5.74 18.37
N ALA A 168 -2.52 6.45 17.70
CA ALA A 168 -3.95 6.35 17.89
C ALA A 168 -4.52 5.26 16.98
N VAL A 169 -5.47 4.49 17.50
CA VAL A 169 -6.18 3.45 16.75
C VAL A 169 -7.60 3.94 16.46
N PHE A 170 -8.08 3.65 15.26
CA PHE A 170 -9.44 3.91 14.82
C PHE A 170 -10.08 2.60 14.36
N TYR A 171 -11.37 2.46 14.59
CA TYR A 171 -12.18 1.36 14.09
C TYR A 171 -13.43 1.95 13.44
N GLU A 172 -13.65 1.65 12.17
CA GLU A 172 -14.74 2.24 11.37
C GLU A 172 -14.76 3.78 11.45
N GLY A 173 -13.56 4.39 11.39
CA GLY A 173 -13.37 5.84 11.45
C GLY A 173 -13.49 6.46 12.85
N LYS A 174 -13.86 5.70 13.89
CA LYS A 174 -13.98 6.21 15.26
C LYS A 174 -12.73 5.92 16.07
N LYS A 175 -12.21 6.94 16.76
CA LYS A 175 -11.04 6.78 17.65
C LYS A 175 -11.37 5.81 18.79
N VAL A 176 -10.52 4.82 18.97
CA VAL A 176 -10.65 3.79 19.99
C VAL A 176 -9.83 4.19 21.21
N ILE A 177 -10.49 4.39 22.34
CA ILE A 177 -9.83 4.73 23.62
C ILE A 177 -9.50 3.45 24.40
N ASP A 178 -10.41 2.48 24.40
CA ASP A 178 -10.20 1.16 25.01
C ASP A 178 -10.20 0.06 23.94
N HIS A 179 -9.01 -0.35 23.51
CA HIS A 179 -8.84 -1.40 22.51
C HIS A 179 -9.36 -2.78 22.98
N LYS A 180 -9.63 -2.98 24.28
CA LYS A 180 -10.05 -4.27 24.82
C LYS A 180 -11.53 -4.58 24.55
N SER A 181 -12.34 -3.57 24.31
CA SER A 181 -13.80 -3.72 24.15
C SER A 181 -14.25 -3.98 22.71
N ILE A 182 -13.38 -3.73 21.73
CA ILE A 182 -13.75 -3.86 20.31
C ILE A 182 -13.58 -5.31 19.83
N THR A 183 -14.69 -5.85 19.34
CA THR A 183 -14.75 -7.12 18.62
C THR A 183 -14.68 -6.84 17.12
N LEU A 184 -13.65 -7.36 16.46
CA LEU A 184 -13.42 -7.19 15.03
C LEU A 184 -14.12 -8.26 14.19
N ASP A 185 -14.17 -9.48 14.71
CA ASP A 185 -14.75 -10.64 14.02
C ASP A 185 -15.05 -11.76 15.00
N THR A 186 -15.73 -12.80 14.53
CA THR A 186 -16.00 -14.05 15.26
C THR A 186 -15.55 -15.23 14.42
N LEU A 187 -14.58 -16.00 14.91
CA LEU A 187 -14.05 -17.16 14.20
C LEU A 187 -14.61 -18.46 14.77
N PRO A 188 -14.94 -19.47 13.93
CA PRO A 188 -15.25 -20.81 14.39
C PRO A 188 -14.09 -21.38 15.22
N SER A 189 -14.42 -21.98 16.35
CA SER A 189 -13.42 -22.58 17.23
C SER A 189 -14.02 -23.73 18.03
N PHE A 190 -13.19 -24.37 18.84
CA PHE A 190 -13.67 -25.26 19.90
C PHE A 190 -12.77 -25.14 21.13
N SER A 191 -13.33 -25.42 22.30
CA SER A 191 -12.57 -25.55 23.54
C SER A 191 -12.44 -27.01 23.93
N ILE A 192 -11.46 -27.30 24.78
CA ILE A 192 -11.35 -28.62 25.43
C ILE A 192 -11.76 -28.51 26.91
N TYR A 193 -12.56 -29.45 27.37
CA TYR A 193 -13.00 -29.55 28.77
C TYR A 193 -12.68 -30.94 29.34
N ASP A 194 -12.78 -31.08 30.67
CA ASP A 194 -12.39 -32.29 31.42
C ASP A 194 -11.00 -32.79 31.04
N TYR A 195 -10.07 -31.86 30.81
CA TYR A 195 -8.80 -32.18 30.17
C TYR A 195 -7.67 -32.38 31.16
N THR A 196 -6.73 -33.25 30.78
CA THR A 196 -5.38 -33.28 31.35
C THR A 196 -4.44 -32.49 30.45
N HIS A 197 -3.54 -31.72 31.05
CA HIS A 197 -2.58 -30.87 30.33
C HIS A 197 -1.14 -31.24 30.67
N TYR A 198 -0.31 -31.30 29.63
CA TYR A 198 1.11 -31.56 29.71
C TYR A 198 1.86 -30.55 28.85
N LYS A 199 3.16 -30.47 29.07
CA LYS A 199 4.09 -29.71 28.22
C LYS A 199 5.21 -30.63 27.78
N THR A 200 5.70 -30.42 26.56
CA THR A 200 6.94 -31.06 26.12
C THR A 200 8.15 -30.50 26.86
N ASN A 201 9.31 -31.13 26.67
CA ASN A 201 10.59 -30.46 26.92
C ASN A 201 10.81 -29.30 25.92
N GLN A 202 11.78 -28.42 26.23
CA GLN A 202 12.19 -27.32 25.34
C GLN A 202 13.18 -27.83 24.29
N GLY A 203 13.22 -27.15 23.13
CA GLY A 203 14.19 -27.41 22.07
C GLY A 203 13.56 -27.48 20.68
N ASN A 204 14.39 -27.75 19.67
CA ASN A 204 13.95 -27.97 18.29
C ASN A 204 13.29 -29.35 18.10
N GLU A 205 13.76 -30.33 18.87
CA GLU A 205 13.17 -31.65 19.00
C GLU A 205 12.65 -31.80 20.44
N ARG A 206 11.32 -31.78 20.58
CA ARG A 206 10.66 -31.67 21.87
C ARG A 206 10.11 -33.02 22.28
N THR A 207 10.75 -33.68 23.24
CA THR A 207 10.30 -34.97 23.73
C THR A 207 9.14 -34.81 24.71
N PHE A 208 8.25 -35.81 24.78
CA PHE A 208 7.16 -35.85 25.73
C PHE A 208 6.84 -37.27 26.19
N LYS A 209 6.27 -37.36 27.40
CA LYS A 209 5.69 -38.57 27.96
C LYS A 209 4.45 -38.19 28.77
N ILE A 210 3.29 -38.71 28.38
CA ILE A 210 1.99 -38.35 28.96
C ILE A 210 1.22 -39.60 29.35
N LYS A 211 0.40 -39.49 30.40
CA LYS A 211 -0.40 -40.57 30.95
C LYS A 211 -1.75 -40.05 31.45
N SER A 212 -2.83 -40.32 30.73
CA SER A 212 -4.14 -39.74 31.02
C SER A 212 -5.26 -40.78 30.92
N LYS A 213 -6.35 -40.54 31.66
CA LYS A 213 -7.59 -41.32 31.57
C LYS A 213 -8.42 -40.81 30.39
N ILE A 214 -8.91 -41.72 29.54
CA ILE A 214 -9.64 -41.40 28.32
C ILE A 214 -10.94 -42.19 28.19
N ASP A 215 -11.91 -41.61 27.52
CA ASP A 215 -13.15 -42.24 27.09
C ASP A 215 -13.33 -42.16 25.55
N ILE A 216 -14.46 -42.64 25.05
CA ILE A 216 -14.78 -42.67 23.62
C ILE A 216 -14.76 -41.28 22.95
N ASN A 217 -14.96 -40.20 23.72
CA ASN A 217 -15.06 -38.83 23.22
C ASN A 217 -13.76 -38.02 23.43
N SER A 218 -12.69 -38.68 23.87
CA SER A 218 -11.43 -38.02 24.18
C SER A 218 -10.64 -37.69 22.92
N LEU A 219 -10.13 -36.47 22.83
CA LEU A 219 -9.21 -35.99 21.80
C LEU A 219 -7.81 -35.83 22.39
N LEU A 220 -6.79 -36.13 21.59
CA LEU A 220 -5.39 -35.77 21.85
C LEU A 220 -5.02 -34.58 20.96
N ILE A 221 -4.59 -33.48 21.56
CA ILE A 221 -4.29 -32.24 20.85
C ILE A 221 -2.90 -31.74 21.20
N PHE A 222 -2.10 -31.42 20.18
CA PHE A 222 -0.81 -30.74 20.31
C PHE A 222 -0.96 -29.32 19.77
N GLY A 223 -0.69 -28.32 20.61
CA GLY A 223 -0.85 -26.92 20.26
C GLY A 223 0.36 -26.08 20.67
N LEU A 224 0.74 -25.19 19.78
CA LEU A 224 1.74 -24.14 20.00
C LEU A 224 1.21 -22.90 19.27
N GLY A 225 1.30 -21.72 19.86
CA GLY A 225 0.81 -20.54 19.16
C GLY A 225 1.67 -20.20 17.95
N SER A 226 1.05 -19.50 17.00
CA SER A 226 1.49 -19.34 15.62
C SER A 226 1.75 -20.66 14.89
N CYS A 227 1.27 -21.79 15.40
CA CYS A 227 1.41 -23.09 14.76
C CYS A 227 0.05 -23.75 14.59
N TYR A 228 -0.11 -24.50 13.51
CA TYR A 228 -1.26 -25.36 13.35
C TYR A 228 -1.21 -26.51 14.36
N THR A 229 -2.33 -26.67 15.05
CA THR A 229 -2.54 -27.75 16.00
C THR A 229 -2.70 -29.09 15.31
N GLU A 230 -2.28 -30.15 16.00
CA GLU A 230 -2.43 -31.52 15.58
C GLU A 230 -3.45 -32.22 16.46
N ILE A 231 -4.53 -32.71 15.86
CA ILE A 231 -5.70 -33.24 16.58
C ILE A 231 -5.95 -34.68 16.16
N TYR A 232 -6.01 -35.57 17.15
CA TYR A 232 -6.28 -36.99 16.97
C TYR A 232 -7.50 -37.42 17.79
N ASP A 233 -8.39 -38.20 17.18
CA ASP A 233 -9.55 -38.80 17.85
C ASP A 233 -9.13 -40.06 18.62
N ILE A 234 -8.44 -39.86 19.75
CA ILE A 234 -7.82 -40.94 20.50
C ILE A 234 -8.84 -41.87 21.16
N GLY A 235 -10.00 -41.33 21.58
CA GLY A 235 -11.12 -42.10 22.10
C GLY A 235 -11.65 -43.06 21.06
N LYS A 236 -12.03 -42.56 19.88
CA LYS A 236 -12.48 -43.42 18.79
C LYS A 236 -11.43 -44.45 18.38
N MET A 237 -10.15 -44.07 18.39
CA MET A 237 -9.06 -44.99 18.06
C MET A 237 -8.99 -46.20 19.00
N VAL A 238 -8.92 -45.98 20.32
CA VAL A 238 -8.67 -47.08 21.27
C VAL A 238 -9.91 -47.92 21.56
N TYR A 239 -11.10 -47.35 21.37
CA TYR A 239 -12.39 -48.02 21.58
C TYR A 239 -13.04 -48.55 20.29
N ALA A 240 -12.40 -48.37 19.13
CA ALA A 240 -12.87 -48.94 17.87
C ALA A 240 -12.95 -50.47 17.94
N LYS A 241 -14.09 -51.04 17.50
CA LYS A 241 -14.25 -52.50 17.40
C LYS A 241 -13.27 -53.12 16.40
N ASN A 242 -13.00 -52.41 15.29
CA ASN A 242 -12.05 -52.79 14.26
C ASN A 242 -11.16 -51.58 13.95
N ILE A 243 -9.85 -51.73 14.10
CA ILE A 243 -8.90 -50.68 13.72
C ILE A 243 -8.95 -50.53 12.20
N VAL A 244 -9.27 -49.32 11.73
CA VAL A 244 -9.29 -48.99 10.30
C VAL A 244 -7.89 -49.22 9.73
N LYS A 245 -7.76 -50.09 8.73
CA LYS A 245 -6.48 -50.32 8.07
C LYS A 245 -6.06 -49.04 7.33
N PRO A 246 -4.82 -48.56 7.51
CA PRO A 246 -4.32 -47.36 6.86
C PRO A 246 -4.33 -47.54 5.33
N LYS A 247 -4.89 -46.57 4.60
CA LYS A 247 -5.02 -46.67 3.13
C LYS A 247 -3.73 -46.29 2.37
N LYS A 248 -2.77 -45.57 2.97
CA LYS A 248 -1.52 -45.11 2.30
C LYS A 248 -0.35 -44.93 3.26
N LYS A 249 0.89 -45.05 2.76
CA LYS A 249 2.13 -44.70 3.48
C LYS A 249 2.19 -43.18 3.75
N ARG A 250 2.64 -42.79 4.94
CA ARG A 250 2.85 -41.39 5.34
C ARG A 250 3.90 -40.76 4.42
N LYS A 251 3.57 -39.65 3.76
CA LYS A 251 4.55 -38.82 3.06
C LYS A 251 5.25 -37.90 4.07
N PRO A 252 6.53 -37.54 3.85
CA PRO A 252 7.19 -36.49 4.63
C PRO A 252 6.34 -35.22 4.63
N LYS A 253 6.13 -34.63 5.80
CA LYS A 253 5.33 -33.41 5.93
C LYS A 253 6.19 -32.23 5.49
N ASN A 254 5.66 -31.39 4.60
CA ASN A 254 6.29 -30.11 4.31
C ASN A 254 6.11 -29.17 5.52
N LEU A 255 7.23 -28.73 6.10
CA LEU A 255 7.25 -27.86 7.29
C LEU A 255 7.38 -26.38 6.94
N THR A 256 7.34 -26.00 5.66
CA THR A 256 7.30 -24.58 5.28
C THR A 256 6.03 -23.93 5.86
N PRO A 257 6.17 -22.77 6.52
CA PRO A 257 5.03 -22.03 7.06
C PRO A 257 4.05 -21.65 5.96
N ASP A 258 2.76 -21.65 6.29
CA ASP A 258 1.72 -21.10 5.41
C ASP A 258 1.56 -19.61 5.72
N VAL A 259 1.71 -18.76 4.71
CA VAL A 259 1.51 -17.31 4.85
C VAL A 259 0.01 -17.03 4.81
N ILE A 260 -0.53 -16.51 5.91
CA ILE A 260 -1.95 -16.14 6.03
C ILE A 260 -2.15 -14.69 5.57
N ILE A 261 -1.31 -13.78 6.07
CA ILE A 261 -1.30 -12.36 5.71
C ILE A 261 0.08 -11.96 5.22
N ARG A 262 0.14 -11.29 4.06
CA ARG A 262 1.37 -10.77 3.46
C ARG A 262 1.21 -9.30 3.13
N ASN A 263 2.10 -8.46 3.64
CA ASN A 263 2.21 -7.04 3.31
C ASN A 263 0.86 -6.33 3.39
N ASN A 264 0.09 -6.57 4.46
CA ASN A 264 -1.09 -5.79 4.74
C ASN A 264 -0.63 -4.46 5.35
N ILE A 265 -0.43 -3.48 4.47
CA ILE A 265 0.29 -2.24 4.75
C ILE A 265 -0.70 -1.09 4.89
N GLN A 266 -0.53 -0.30 5.94
CA GLN A 266 -1.05 1.05 6.03
C GLN A 266 0.11 2.04 6.09
N GLU A 267 0.19 2.94 5.12
CA GLU A 267 1.15 4.04 5.11
C GLU A 267 0.45 5.30 5.63
N SER A 268 0.98 5.90 6.70
CA SER A 268 0.51 7.21 7.11
C SER A 268 1.07 8.26 6.15
N ASN A 269 0.29 8.63 5.14
CA ASN A 269 0.63 9.80 4.35
C ASN A 269 0.54 11.04 5.25
N LYS A 270 1.58 11.88 5.17
CA LYS A 270 1.77 13.12 5.91
C LYS A 270 0.81 14.23 5.42
N GLU A 271 -0.48 13.93 5.27
CA GLU A 271 -1.47 14.81 4.64
C GLU A 271 -2.60 15.23 5.59
N ASN A 272 -2.26 15.54 6.85
CA ASN A 272 -3.13 16.30 7.75
C ASN A 272 -2.73 17.78 7.85
N SER A 273 -2.20 18.35 6.77
CA SER A 273 -2.30 19.79 6.53
C SER A 273 -3.58 20.02 5.74
N LEU A 274 -4.74 20.20 6.40
CA LEU A 274 -6.00 20.72 5.82
C LEU A 274 -6.05 20.56 4.29
N VAL A 275 -6.18 19.32 3.79
CA VAL A 275 -6.21 19.10 2.34
C VAL A 275 -7.47 19.78 1.84
N LYS A 276 -7.31 20.96 1.24
CA LYS A 276 -8.31 21.51 0.34
C LYS A 276 -8.64 20.37 -0.61
N GLU A 277 -9.88 19.88 -0.55
CA GLU A 277 -10.34 18.79 -1.39
C GLU A 277 -9.88 19.06 -2.82
N LYS A 278 -9.01 18.18 -3.34
CA LYS A 278 -8.43 18.35 -4.67
C LYS A 278 -9.60 18.36 -5.66
N PRO A 279 -9.83 19.44 -6.42
CA PRO A 279 -10.99 19.51 -7.30
C PRO A 279 -11.01 18.32 -8.25
N SER A 280 -12.20 17.74 -8.50
CA SER A 280 -12.39 16.53 -9.31
C SER A 280 -11.63 16.56 -10.64
N TYR A 281 -11.58 17.75 -11.28
CA TYR A 281 -10.73 18.05 -12.43
C TYR A 281 -9.30 17.46 -12.32
N TYR A 282 -8.59 17.80 -11.25
CA TYR A 282 -7.19 17.42 -11.08
C TYR A 282 -7.02 15.94 -10.71
N ILE A 283 -8.05 15.31 -10.15
CA ILE A 283 -8.08 13.86 -9.92
C ILE A 283 -8.17 13.14 -11.27
N ILE A 284 -9.07 13.60 -12.14
CA ILE A 284 -9.27 13.05 -13.49
C ILE A 284 -8.00 13.22 -14.34
N THR A 285 -7.42 14.43 -14.39
CA THR A 285 -6.22 14.68 -15.20
C THR A 285 -5.02 13.88 -14.71
N GLU A 286 -4.79 13.80 -13.39
CA GLU A 286 -3.71 13.00 -12.83
C GLU A 286 -3.86 11.50 -13.15
N LYS A 287 -5.09 10.98 -13.07
CA LYS A 287 -5.36 9.58 -13.42
C LYS A 287 -5.12 9.33 -14.92
N ALA A 288 -5.53 10.26 -15.78
CA ALA A 288 -5.25 10.20 -17.22
C ALA A 288 -3.74 10.22 -17.51
N GLU A 289 -3.00 11.14 -16.89
CA GLU A 289 -1.54 11.24 -16.99
C GLU A 289 -0.85 9.95 -16.54
N ASN A 290 -1.29 9.35 -15.43
CA ASN A 290 -0.77 8.07 -14.95
C ASN A 290 -1.03 6.91 -15.94
N TYR A 291 -2.15 6.93 -16.67
CA TYR A 291 -2.38 5.97 -17.75
C TYR A 291 -1.48 6.24 -18.97
N ILE A 292 -1.20 7.50 -19.30
CA ILE A 292 -0.24 7.88 -20.36
C ILE A 292 1.15 7.33 -20.03
N LEU A 293 1.63 7.48 -18.79
CA LEU A 293 2.91 6.94 -18.34
C LEU A 293 3.02 5.41 -18.54
N ARG A 294 1.89 4.71 -18.43
CA ARG A 294 1.78 3.24 -18.62
C ARG A 294 1.47 2.85 -20.07
N LYS A 295 1.47 3.81 -21.01
CA LYS A 295 1.07 3.64 -22.41
C LYS A 295 -0.36 3.10 -22.60
N GLN A 296 -1.24 3.28 -21.60
CA GLN A 296 -2.64 2.85 -21.61
C GLN A 296 -3.55 3.95 -22.19
N TYR A 297 -3.31 4.35 -23.44
CA TYR A 297 -3.99 5.51 -24.07
C TYR A 297 -5.51 5.38 -24.12
N GLY A 298 -6.05 4.16 -24.23
CA GLY A 298 -7.49 3.89 -24.17
C GLY A 298 -8.12 4.32 -22.86
N LYS A 299 -7.47 4.01 -21.73
CA LYS A 299 -7.93 4.41 -20.40
C LYS A 299 -7.70 5.90 -20.15
N ALA A 300 -6.55 6.44 -20.57
CA ALA A 300 -6.28 7.88 -20.47
C ALA A 300 -7.36 8.71 -21.20
N LYS A 301 -7.75 8.28 -22.40
CA LYS A 301 -8.85 8.88 -23.16
C LYS A 301 -10.17 8.83 -22.37
N GLN A 302 -10.53 7.67 -21.81
CA GLN A 302 -11.76 7.53 -21.02
C GLN A 302 -11.81 8.47 -19.81
N GLU A 303 -10.67 8.75 -19.17
CA GLU A 303 -10.59 9.76 -18.11
C GLU A 303 -10.80 11.17 -18.67
N TYR A 304 -10.09 11.57 -19.73
CA TYR A 304 -10.29 12.89 -20.34
C TYR A 304 -11.72 13.09 -20.88
N ASP A 305 -12.35 12.05 -21.44
CA ASP A 305 -13.73 12.11 -21.95
C ASP A 305 -14.76 12.44 -20.86
N GLN A 306 -14.44 12.24 -19.58
CA GLN A 306 -15.30 12.70 -18.49
C GLN A 306 -15.37 14.24 -18.47
N LEU A 307 -14.26 14.92 -18.75
CA LEU A 307 -14.20 16.38 -18.83
C LEU A 307 -15.00 16.96 -20.01
N LEU A 308 -15.34 16.15 -21.01
CA LEU A 308 -16.24 16.57 -22.09
C LEU A 308 -17.70 16.62 -21.67
N LYS A 309 -18.12 15.77 -20.73
CA LYS A 309 -19.54 15.58 -20.38
C LYS A 309 -20.09 16.72 -19.53
N ASP A 310 -19.24 17.29 -18.69
CA ASP A 310 -19.67 18.19 -17.63
C ASP A 310 -19.68 19.67 -18.03
N ASN A 311 -19.40 19.99 -19.32
CA ASN A 311 -19.17 21.36 -19.82
C ASN A 311 -18.19 22.16 -18.94
N GLN A 312 -17.32 21.47 -18.20
CA GLN A 312 -16.36 22.09 -17.33
C GLN A 312 -15.27 22.79 -18.15
N TYR A 313 -14.71 23.86 -17.60
CA TYR A 313 -13.50 24.45 -18.13
C TYR A 313 -12.36 23.42 -18.16
N VAL A 314 -11.63 23.35 -19.27
CA VAL A 314 -10.45 22.48 -19.43
C VAL A 314 -9.27 23.33 -19.89
N PHE A 315 -8.11 23.16 -19.27
CA PHE A 315 -6.88 23.84 -19.68
C PHE A 315 -6.37 23.26 -21.00
N ALA A 316 -5.77 24.10 -21.85
CA ALA A 316 -5.37 23.69 -23.19
C ALA A 316 -4.34 22.55 -23.19
N ARG A 317 -3.47 22.47 -22.16
CA ARG A 317 -2.53 21.34 -22.02
C ARG A 317 -3.21 19.98 -21.85
N ASP A 318 -4.35 19.94 -21.17
CA ASP A 318 -5.08 18.70 -20.92
C ASP A 318 -5.86 18.31 -22.18
N MET A 319 -6.40 19.29 -22.92
CA MET A 319 -6.95 19.08 -24.26
C MET A 319 -5.88 18.54 -25.23
N HIS A 320 -4.66 19.07 -25.18
CA HIS A 320 -3.52 18.61 -25.98
C HIS A 320 -3.20 17.13 -25.74
N ASN A 321 -3.25 16.68 -24.48
CA ASN A 321 -3.09 15.26 -24.15
C ASN A 321 -4.29 14.43 -24.62
N ALA A 322 -5.50 14.94 -24.44
CA ALA A 322 -6.73 14.25 -24.81
C ALA A 322 -6.81 13.98 -26.32
N VAL A 323 -6.48 14.97 -27.17
CA VAL A 323 -6.38 14.79 -28.63
C VAL A 323 -5.44 13.64 -28.99
N ARG A 324 -4.24 13.61 -28.39
CA ARG A 324 -3.22 12.60 -28.67
C ARG A 324 -3.68 11.21 -28.24
N CYS A 325 -4.27 11.08 -27.05
CA CYS A 325 -4.84 9.82 -26.58
C CYS A 325 -5.94 9.31 -27.51
N ALA A 326 -6.82 10.20 -27.99
CA ALA A 326 -7.87 9.86 -28.95
C ALA A 326 -7.30 9.40 -30.31
N ILE A 327 -6.25 10.05 -30.83
CA ILE A 327 -5.56 9.62 -32.05
C ILE A 327 -4.92 8.23 -31.88
N PHE A 328 -4.22 7.99 -30.76
CA PHE A 328 -3.59 6.68 -30.50
C PHE A 328 -4.59 5.53 -30.42
N THR A 329 -5.81 5.83 -30.00
CA THR A 329 -6.91 4.86 -29.87
C THR A 329 -7.80 4.80 -31.11
N ARG A 330 -7.46 5.56 -32.16
CA ARG A 330 -8.22 5.70 -33.42
C ARG A 330 -9.65 6.19 -33.21
N ASP A 331 -9.93 6.88 -32.11
CA ASP A 331 -11.18 7.59 -31.87
C ASP A 331 -11.11 8.99 -32.49
N TYR A 332 -11.14 9.03 -33.81
CA TYR A 332 -10.94 10.27 -34.57
C TYR A 332 -12.04 11.30 -34.35
N LYS A 333 -13.27 10.87 -34.06
CA LYS A 333 -14.38 11.77 -33.74
C LYS A 333 -14.08 12.56 -32.45
N THR A 334 -13.64 11.86 -31.42
CA THR A 334 -13.24 12.49 -30.15
C THR A 334 -12.00 13.37 -30.34
N ALA A 335 -11.02 12.93 -31.13
CA ALA A 335 -9.84 13.72 -31.45
C ALA A 335 -10.18 15.05 -32.13
N ILE A 336 -11.13 15.04 -33.08
CA ILE A 336 -11.60 16.24 -33.78
C ILE A 336 -12.33 17.18 -32.81
N ASN A 337 -13.21 16.67 -31.95
CA ASN A 337 -13.90 17.50 -30.95
C ASN A 337 -12.90 18.24 -30.04
N TRP A 338 -11.89 17.54 -29.53
CA TRP A 338 -10.83 18.17 -28.75
C TRP A 338 -9.98 19.15 -29.57
N SER A 339 -9.74 18.86 -30.85
CA SER A 339 -9.03 19.76 -31.76
C SER A 339 -9.79 21.06 -31.97
N GLU A 340 -11.11 21.01 -32.18
CA GLU A 340 -11.96 22.20 -32.28
C GLU A 340 -11.91 23.04 -30.99
N LYS A 341 -11.93 22.40 -29.82
CA LYS A 341 -11.76 23.09 -28.52
C LYS A 341 -10.38 23.76 -28.39
N LEU A 342 -9.31 23.13 -28.88
CA LEU A 342 -7.98 23.75 -28.92
C LEU A 342 -7.93 24.99 -29.83
N VAL A 343 -8.60 24.97 -30.97
CA VAL A 343 -8.69 26.16 -31.85
C VAL A 343 -9.36 27.32 -31.12
N LEU A 344 -10.39 27.05 -30.32
CA LEU A 344 -11.07 28.06 -29.49
C LEU A 344 -10.17 28.63 -28.38
N LYS A 345 -9.11 27.92 -28.00
CA LYS A 345 -8.05 28.38 -27.07
C LYS A 345 -6.94 29.16 -27.78
N GLY A 346 -7.00 29.31 -29.10
CA GLY A 346 -6.01 30.07 -29.88
C GLY A 346 -4.88 29.24 -30.45
N VAL A 347 -5.02 27.91 -30.49
CA VAL A 347 -4.04 27.06 -31.17
C VAL A 347 -4.10 27.33 -32.68
N PRO A 348 -2.98 27.73 -33.32
CA PRO A 348 -2.92 28.01 -34.76
C PRO A 348 -2.91 26.72 -35.59
N ILE A 349 -3.23 26.84 -36.89
CA ILE A 349 -3.31 25.70 -37.80
C ILE A 349 -2.00 24.88 -37.84
N LYS A 350 -0.86 25.57 -37.74
CA LYS A 350 0.49 24.97 -37.75
C LYS A 350 0.70 23.91 -36.66
N TYR A 351 0.01 24.01 -35.53
CA TYR A 351 0.06 22.99 -34.49
C TYR A 351 -0.40 21.62 -34.99
N PHE A 352 -1.38 21.60 -35.89
CA PHE A 352 -1.95 20.37 -36.48
C PHE A 352 -1.06 19.77 -37.58
N ASP A 353 0.07 20.39 -37.91
CA ASP A 353 1.10 19.81 -38.77
C ASP A 353 1.96 18.76 -38.04
N ALA A 354 1.82 18.63 -36.71
CA ALA A 354 2.56 17.63 -35.94
C ALA A 354 2.30 16.20 -36.45
N LYS A 355 3.36 15.40 -36.55
CA LYS A 355 3.36 14.03 -37.12
C LYS A 355 2.28 13.12 -36.54
N ILE A 356 1.87 13.33 -35.28
CA ILE A 356 0.80 12.56 -34.65
C ILE A 356 -0.53 12.67 -35.42
N PHE A 357 -0.80 13.81 -36.06
CA PHE A 357 -2.01 14.05 -36.83
C PHE A 357 -2.01 13.37 -38.21
N ASP A 358 -0.88 12.86 -38.70
CA ASP A 358 -0.83 12.18 -40.01
C ASP A 358 -1.79 11.00 -40.08
N ARG A 359 -2.06 10.36 -38.94
CA ARG A 359 -3.01 9.23 -38.82
C ARG A 359 -4.46 9.64 -39.01
N ILE A 360 -4.81 10.91 -38.78
CA ILE A 360 -6.19 11.41 -38.91
C ILE A 360 -6.40 12.22 -40.19
N LYS A 361 -5.32 12.71 -40.84
CA LYS A 361 -5.41 13.57 -42.04
C LYS A 361 -6.23 12.97 -43.20
N ASN A 362 -6.23 11.65 -43.34
CA ASN A 362 -6.99 10.96 -44.40
C ASN A 362 -8.46 10.70 -44.04
N HIS A 363 -8.89 11.01 -42.82
CA HIS A 363 -10.27 10.82 -42.38
C HIS A 363 -11.17 11.93 -42.92
N LYS A 364 -12.36 11.58 -43.42
CA LYS A 364 -13.34 12.56 -43.95
C LYS A 364 -13.58 13.72 -42.99
N ASP A 365 -13.84 13.40 -41.71
CA ASP A 365 -14.21 14.41 -40.71
C ASP A 365 -13.04 15.39 -40.42
N TRP A 366 -11.80 15.01 -40.73
CA TRP A 366 -10.65 15.90 -40.61
C TRP A 366 -10.70 17.02 -41.65
N ASN A 367 -11.06 16.70 -42.89
CA ASN A 367 -11.24 17.72 -43.94
C ASN A 367 -12.38 18.69 -43.58
N ASP A 368 -13.44 18.18 -42.95
CA ASP A 368 -14.53 19.03 -42.46
C ASP A 368 -14.08 19.93 -41.31
N PHE A 369 -13.24 19.42 -40.39
CA PHE A 369 -12.58 20.24 -39.37
C PHE A 369 -11.73 21.36 -39.98
N LEU A 370 -10.89 21.05 -40.97
CA LEU A 370 -10.04 22.04 -41.64
C LEU A 370 -10.88 23.15 -42.30
N LYS A 371 -12.01 22.81 -42.94
CA LYS A 371 -12.94 23.81 -43.49
C LYS A 371 -13.58 24.70 -42.41
N ARG A 372 -13.81 24.17 -41.21
CA ARG A 372 -14.36 24.92 -40.07
C ARG A 372 -13.30 25.71 -39.29
N PHE A 373 -12.00 25.43 -39.51
CA PHE A 373 -10.90 26.00 -38.74
C PHE A 373 -10.96 27.53 -38.67
N ASP A 374 -11.04 28.22 -39.82
CA ASP A 374 -11.04 29.68 -39.87
C ASP A 374 -12.21 30.28 -39.11
N SER A 375 -13.39 29.65 -39.18
CA SER A 375 -14.57 30.09 -38.43
C SER A 375 -14.38 29.91 -36.92
N LEU A 376 -13.79 28.81 -36.47
CA LEU A 376 -13.50 28.57 -35.06
C LEU A 376 -12.42 29.52 -34.55
N HIS A 377 -11.37 29.73 -35.34
CA HIS A 377 -10.28 30.65 -34.97
C HIS A 377 -10.78 32.10 -34.92
N LYS A 378 -11.67 32.51 -35.82
CA LYS A 378 -12.33 33.81 -35.73
C LYS A 378 -13.12 33.98 -34.43
N LYS A 379 -13.78 32.93 -33.93
CA LYS A 379 -14.45 32.98 -32.62
C LYS A 379 -13.46 33.19 -31.48
N HIS A 380 -12.29 32.55 -31.54
CA HIS A 380 -11.22 32.79 -30.58
C HIS A 380 -10.73 34.25 -30.63
N LEU A 381 -10.45 34.79 -31.82
CA LEU A 381 -9.98 36.17 -31.98
C LEU A 381 -10.95 37.21 -31.40
N VAL A 382 -12.26 36.97 -31.49
CA VAL A 382 -13.29 37.83 -30.86
C VAL A 382 -13.24 37.79 -29.33
N GLY A 383 -12.78 36.69 -28.74
CA GLY A 383 -12.65 36.53 -27.29
C GLY A 383 -11.39 37.19 -26.70
N LEU A 384 -10.44 37.60 -27.53
CA LEU A 384 -9.18 38.18 -27.06
C LEU A 384 -9.38 39.57 -26.46
N ASN A 385 -8.68 39.84 -25.36
CA ASN A 385 -8.53 41.17 -24.81
C ASN A 385 -7.18 41.76 -25.24
N TYR A 386 -7.17 42.45 -26.40
CA TYR A 386 -5.96 43.05 -26.96
C TYR A 386 -5.29 44.09 -26.05
N THR A 387 -6.07 44.82 -25.26
CA THR A 387 -5.54 45.77 -24.27
C THR A 387 -4.74 45.03 -23.19
N LEU A 388 -5.30 43.94 -22.65
CA LEU A 388 -4.64 43.11 -21.67
C LEU A 388 -3.37 42.47 -22.23
N ILE A 389 -3.42 41.89 -23.44
CA ILE A 389 -2.27 41.27 -24.10
C ILE A 389 -1.13 42.28 -24.25
N LYS A 390 -1.41 43.42 -24.88
CA LYS A 390 -0.40 44.46 -25.14
C LYS A 390 0.23 44.95 -23.84
N ARG A 391 -0.58 45.22 -22.81
CA ARG A 391 -0.06 45.73 -21.54
C ARG A 391 0.74 44.68 -20.77
N LEU A 392 0.40 43.39 -20.89
CA LEU A 392 1.24 42.31 -20.32
C LEU A 392 2.59 42.22 -21.03
N GLU A 393 2.63 42.34 -22.36
CA GLU A 393 3.88 42.36 -23.12
C GLU A 393 4.78 43.53 -22.70
N GLU A 394 4.22 44.73 -22.57
CA GLU A 394 4.95 45.91 -22.07
C GLU A 394 5.54 45.68 -20.66
N LEU A 395 4.78 45.07 -19.74
CA LEU A 395 5.26 44.79 -18.38
C LEU A 395 6.36 43.72 -18.37
N ILE A 396 6.24 42.69 -19.22
CA ILE A 396 7.29 41.67 -19.39
C ILE A 396 8.55 42.31 -19.95
N ASP A 397 8.45 43.17 -20.95
CA ASP A 397 9.61 43.82 -21.56
C ASP A 397 10.36 44.72 -20.56
N ILE A 398 9.62 45.49 -19.75
CA ILE A 398 10.21 46.32 -18.68
C ILE A 398 10.94 45.43 -17.66
N ASP A 399 10.27 44.40 -17.17
CA ASP A 399 10.82 43.48 -16.17
C ASP A 399 12.08 42.77 -16.70
N GLN A 400 11.98 42.10 -17.84
CA GLN A 400 13.09 41.31 -18.40
C GLN A 400 14.29 42.18 -18.77
N THR A 401 14.07 43.41 -19.26
CA THR A 401 15.17 44.35 -19.58
C THR A 401 16.02 44.63 -18.34
N GLU A 402 15.39 44.91 -17.19
CA GLU A 402 16.13 45.23 -15.95
C GLU A 402 16.79 43.98 -15.34
N TYR A 403 16.16 42.81 -15.42
CA TYR A 403 16.81 41.55 -15.00
C TYR A 403 18.06 41.23 -15.83
N ILE A 404 18.02 41.46 -17.15
CA ILE A 404 19.18 41.30 -18.03
C ILE A 404 20.29 42.28 -17.64
N LYS A 405 19.98 43.56 -17.41
CA LYS A 405 20.97 44.56 -16.95
C LYS A 405 21.60 44.16 -15.62
N ASN A 406 20.80 43.70 -14.66
CA ASN A 406 21.29 43.28 -13.35
C ASN A 406 22.22 42.07 -13.47
N SER A 407 21.90 41.09 -14.32
CA SER A 407 22.77 39.93 -14.57
C SER A 407 24.14 40.31 -15.15
N LYS A 408 24.24 41.47 -15.81
CA LYS A 408 25.49 42.03 -16.35
C LYS A 408 26.21 42.97 -15.38
N GLY A 409 25.65 43.21 -14.20
CA GLY A 409 26.15 44.18 -13.22
C GLY A 409 25.94 45.64 -13.63
N GLU A 410 25.07 45.92 -14.61
CA GLU A 410 24.78 47.28 -15.08
C GLU A 410 23.87 48.06 -14.12
N ILE A 411 23.08 47.36 -13.30
CA ILE A 411 22.24 47.96 -12.25
C ILE A 411 22.36 47.19 -10.94
N GLU A 412 22.15 47.91 -9.85
CA GLU A 412 22.16 47.36 -8.49
C GLU A 412 20.89 46.57 -8.17
N GLN A 413 21.02 45.58 -7.27
CA GLN A 413 19.88 44.77 -6.82
C GLN A 413 18.73 45.59 -6.23
N SER A 414 19.05 46.74 -5.62
CA SER A 414 18.07 47.66 -5.04
C SER A 414 17.22 48.35 -6.12
N GLU A 415 17.79 48.63 -7.29
CA GLU A 415 17.10 49.22 -8.43
C GLU A 415 16.17 48.18 -9.07
N LEU A 416 16.66 46.97 -9.30
CA LEU A 416 15.85 45.85 -9.79
C LEU A 416 14.63 45.56 -8.89
N SER A 417 14.81 45.70 -7.58
CA SER A 417 13.74 45.53 -6.59
C SER A 417 12.65 46.61 -6.74
N LYS A 418 13.03 47.87 -7.01
CA LYS A 418 12.07 48.97 -7.30
C LYS A 418 11.30 48.70 -8.59
N THR A 419 11.97 48.22 -9.63
CA THR A 419 11.31 47.83 -10.89
C THR A 419 10.29 46.72 -10.65
N THR A 420 10.66 45.68 -9.91
CA THR A 420 9.74 44.57 -9.59
C THR A 420 8.51 45.08 -8.85
N GLU A 421 8.68 45.96 -7.85
CA GLU A 421 7.55 46.56 -7.13
C GLU A 421 6.65 47.42 -8.04
N PHE A 422 7.24 48.18 -8.96
CA PHE A 422 6.48 48.95 -9.96
C PHE A 422 5.67 48.04 -10.88
N VAL A 423 6.30 47.01 -11.44
CA VAL A 423 5.67 46.04 -12.34
C VAL A 423 4.54 45.30 -11.62
N ASP A 424 4.74 44.90 -10.37
CA ASP A 424 3.69 44.28 -9.55
C ASP A 424 2.46 45.17 -9.41
N LYS A 425 2.65 46.45 -9.07
CA LYS A 425 1.54 47.41 -8.91
C LYS A 425 0.78 47.60 -10.21
N GLU A 426 1.49 47.68 -11.34
CA GLU A 426 0.85 47.81 -12.65
C GLU A 426 0.14 46.52 -13.08
N LEU A 427 0.70 45.36 -12.79
CA LEU A 427 0.06 44.07 -13.03
C LEU A 427 -1.23 43.90 -12.21
N ILE A 428 -1.19 44.27 -10.93
CA ILE A 428 -2.38 44.24 -10.05
C ILE A 428 -3.47 45.15 -10.61
N LYS A 429 -3.15 46.40 -10.96
CA LYS A 429 -4.12 47.34 -11.58
C LYS A 429 -4.68 46.79 -12.89
N LEU A 430 -3.84 46.20 -13.72
CA LEU A 430 -4.24 45.62 -15.00
C LEU A 430 -5.23 44.47 -14.79
N ILE A 431 -4.93 43.55 -13.87
CA ILE A 431 -5.82 42.42 -13.54
C ILE A 431 -7.14 42.92 -12.90
N GLN A 432 -7.09 43.93 -12.06
CA GLN A 432 -8.30 44.52 -11.47
C GLN A 432 -9.21 45.16 -12.53
N LYS A 433 -8.62 45.78 -13.56
CA LYS A 433 -9.35 46.47 -14.63
C LYS A 433 -9.87 45.51 -15.70
N GLU A 434 -9.01 44.63 -16.21
CA GLU A 434 -9.28 43.79 -17.39
C GLU A 434 -9.66 42.34 -17.01
N GLY A 435 -9.56 41.99 -15.73
CA GLY A 435 -9.70 40.64 -15.19
C GLY A 435 -8.43 39.80 -15.36
N PHE A 436 -8.46 38.58 -14.81
CA PHE A 436 -7.30 37.68 -14.87
C PHE A 436 -7.00 37.22 -16.32
N PRO A 437 -5.73 37.12 -16.74
CA PRO A 437 -5.34 36.73 -18.10
C PRO A 437 -5.49 35.23 -18.39
N THR A 438 -6.72 34.80 -18.68
CA THR A 438 -7.03 33.40 -19.03
C THR A 438 -6.63 33.04 -20.47
N GLU A 439 -6.57 31.74 -20.80
CA GLU A 439 -6.28 31.24 -22.15
C GLU A 439 -7.26 31.79 -23.21
N GLU A 440 -8.51 32.08 -22.84
CA GLU A 440 -9.51 32.70 -23.73
C GLU A 440 -9.21 34.16 -24.01
N LYS A 441 -8.69 34.90 -23.02
CA LYS A 441 -8.44 36.34 -23.13
C LYS A 441 -7.11 36.66 -23.80
N ILE A 442 -6.10 35.84 -23.56
CA ILE A 442 -4.73 36.12 -24.03
C ILE A 442 -4.19 35.08 -25.02
N GLY A 443 -4.94 34.00 -25.26
CA GLY A 443 -4.48 32.87 -26.06
C GLY A 443 -3.52 31.96 -25.33
N VAL A 444 -3.25 30.80 -25.94
CA VAL A 444 -2.25 29.85 -25.46
C VAL A 444 -0.87 30.16 -26.05
N VAL A 445 0.17 29.93 -25.25
CA VAL A 445 1.55 30.03 -25.71
C VAL A 445 1.97 28.66 -26.26
N LEU A 446 2.54 28.64 -27.47
CA LEU A 446 3.16 27.44 -28.01
C LEU A 446 4.64 27.38 -27.60
N ALA A 447 5.17 26.17 -27.47
CA ALA A 447 6.61 25.98 -27.34
C ALA A 447 7.33 26.41 -28.63
N LYS A 448 8.66 26.57 -28.57
CA LYS A 448 9.51 26.97 -29.70
C LYS A 448 9.28 26.11 -30.96
N ASP A 449 8.93 24.85 -30.78
CA ASP A 449 8.64 23.90 -31.87
C ASP A 449 7.30 24.17 -32.61
N SER A 450 6.46 25.09 -32.12
CA SER A 450 5.10 25.37 -32.61
C SER A 450 4.14 24.16 -32.61
N MET A 451 4.52 23.03 -32.02
CA MET A 451 3.81 21.74 -32.09
C MET A 451 3.37 21.23 -30.72
N SER A 452 3.75 21.94 -29.66
CA SER A 452 3.34 21.69 -28.29
C SER A 452 2.89 22.96 -27.59
N ILE A 453 2.01 22.81 -26.61
CA ILE A 453 1.53 23.92 -25.78
C ILE A 453 2.52 24.12 -24.64
N ALA A 454 2.95 25.36 -24.42
CA ALA A 454 3.80 25.70 -23.30
C ALA A 454 3.05 25.53 -21.97
N THR A 455 3.74 25.06 -20.94
CA THR A 455 3.13 24.79 -19.63
C THR A 455 2.86 26.05 -18.80
N ALA A 456 3.44 27.19 -19.20
CA ALA A 456 3.26 28.48 -18.56
C ALA A 456 3.06 29.57 -19.61
N SER A 457 2.26 30.57 -19.27
CA SER A 457 2.11 31.80 -20.05
C SER A 457 3.37 32.67 -19.92
N LYS A 458 3.60 33.58 -20.88
CA LYS A 458 4.76 34.48 -20.83
C LYS A 458 4.76 35.36 -19.58
N TYR A 459 3.58 35.86 -19.16
CA TYR A 459 3.46 36.74 -17.99
C TYR A 459 3.78 36.04 -16.66
N PHE A 460 3.86 34.70 -16.63
CA PHE A 460 4.19 33.95 -15.42
C PHE A 460 5.54 34.37 -14.83
N VAL A 461 6.49 34.82 -15.67
CA VAL A 461 7.79 35.32 -15.21
C VAL A 461 7.65 36.48 -14.22
N LEU A 462 6.65 37.37 -14.42
CA LEU A 462 6.38 38.48 -13.49
C LEU A 462 6.00 37.97 -12.10
N ILE A 463 5.23 36.87 -12.03
CA ILE A 463 4.82 36.24 -10.76
C ILE A 463 6.02 35.60 -10.07
N VAL A 464 6.92 34.96 -10.85
CA VAL A 464 8.16 34.37 -10.32
C VAL A 464 9.06 35.44 -9.74
N HIS A 465 9.29 36.53 -10.46
CA HIS A 465 10.13 37.65 -10.02
C HIS A 465 9.56 38.35 -8.79
N SER A 466 8.25 38.62 -8.77
CA SER A 466 7.54 39.13 -7.59
C SER A 466 7.74 38.24 -6.35
N TYR A 467 7.62 36.92 -6.55
CA TYR A 467 7.84 35.94 -5.48
C TYR A 467 9.29 35.98 -4.96
N GLN A 468 10.28 35.95 -5.86
CA GLN A 468 11.70 35.91 -5.51
C GLN A 468 12.14 37.15 -4.72
N LYS A 469 11.59 38.33 -5.04
CA LYS A 469 11.87 39.57 -4.30
C LYS A 469 11.06 39.69 -3.01
N ASN A 470 9.99 38.92 -2.85
CA ASN A 470 9.15 38.84 -1.66
C ASN A 470 8.66 40.22 -1.16
N HIS A 471 8.31 41.12 -2.08
CA HIS A 471 7.73 42.42 -1.74
C HIS A 471 6.33 42.27 -1.12
N LYS A 472 5.86 43.31 -0.43
CA LYS A 472 4.48 43.36 0.11
C LYS A 472 3.42 43.15 -0.97
N THR A 473 3.69 43.64 -2.17
CA THR A 473 2.85 43.50 -3.38
C THR A 473 2.64 42.05 -3.79
N PHE A 474 3.60 41.16 -3.51
CA PHE A 474 3.44 39.74 -3.81
C PHE A 474 2.27 39.11 -3.06
N GLN A 475 1.95 39.57 -1.84
CA GLN A 475 0.79 39.04 -1.12
C GLN A 475 -0.53 39.35 -1.84
N GLU A 476 -0.62 40.51 -2.49
CA GLU A 476 -1.78 40.85 -3.32
C GLU A 476 -1.84 39.99 -4.57
N ILE A 477 -0.72 39.80 -5.28
CA ILE A 477 -0.62 38.89 -6.42
C ILE A 477 -0.99 37.47 -6.03
N LYS A 478 -0.52 37.00 -4.86
CA LYS A 478 -0.86 35.69 -4.31
C LYS A 478 -2.37 35.55 -4.09
N ASN A 479 -3.02 36.56 -3.48
CA ASN A 479 -4.47 36.55 -3.27
C ASN A 479 -5.25 36.53 -4.58
N ILE A 480 -4.82 37.33 -5.57
CA ILE A 480 -5.39 37.34 -6.92
C ILE A 480 -5.25 35.95 -7.56
N ARG A 481 -4.06 35.34 -7.48
CA ARG A 481 -3.76 34.01 -8.04
C ARG A 481 -4.59 32.92 -7.37
N GLU A 482 -4.75 32.96 -6.05
CA GLU A 482 -5.60 32.01 -5.32
C GLU A 482 -7.08 32.13 -5.73
N LYS A 483 -7.57 33.36 -5.95
CA LYS A 483 -8.93 33.59 -6.46
C LYS A 483 -9.10 33.05 -7.88
N ALA A 484 -8.17 33.37 -8.78
CA ALA A 484 -8.16 32.86 -10.15
C ALA A 484 -8.12 31.33 -10.20
N THR A 485 -7.35 30.70 -9.30
CA THR A 485 -7.28 29.23 -9.20
C THR A 485 -8.61 28.61 -8.80
N LYS A 486 -9.31 29.20 -7.83
CA LYS A 486 -10.65 28.74 -7.42
C LYS A 486 -11.68 28.86 -8.55
N ASN A 487 -11.52 29.85 -9.41
CA ASN A 487 -12.38 30.10 -10.56
C ASN A 487 -11.98 29.31 -11.81
N PHE A 488 -10.95 28.45 -11.76
CA PHE A 488 -10.35 27.78 -12.92
C PHE A 488 -9.86 28.74 -14.02
N GLU A 489 -9.58 30.00 -13.67
CA GLU A 489 -8.99 31.00 -14.57
C GLU A 489 -7.47 30.79 -14.74
N TYR A 490 -6.85 30.08 -13.79
CA TYR A 490 -5.41 29.86 -13.75
C TYR A 490 -5.04 28.56 -13.04
N ASP A 491 -4.13 27.79 -13.61
CA ASP A 491 -3.72 26.50 -13.04
C ASP A 491 -2.52 26.65 -12.09
N ALA A 492 -2.74 27.29 -10.94
CA ALA A 492 -1.67 27.47 -9.95
C ALA A 492 -1.20 26.15 -9.31
N ILE A 493 -1.94 25.05 -9.47
CA ILE A 493 -1.54 23.75 -8.92
C ILE A 493 -0.32 23.21 -9.66
N ARG A 494 -0.22 23.50 -10.97
CA ARG A 494 0.81 22.96 -11.87
C ARG A 494 1.54 24.09 -12.64
N ASP A 495 1.64 25.29 -12.06
CA ASP A 495 2.33 26.47 -12.65
C ASP A 495 3.84 26.51 -12.34
N ASN A 496 4.36 25.54 -11.59
CA ASN A 496 5.74 25.45 -11.12
C ASN A 496 6.20 26.54 -10.15
N LEU A 497 5.35 27.46 -9.68
CA LEU A 497 5.78 28.48 -8.71
C LEU A 497 6.31 27.83 -7.42
N GLU A 498 5.67 26.74 -6.98
CA GLU A 498 6.09 25.95 -5.81
C GLU A 498 7.49 25.33 -5.97
N VAL A 499 7.94 25.06 -7.21
CA VAL A 499 9.31 24.59 -7.46
C VAL A 499 10.31 25.69 -7.08
N PHE A 500 10.02 26.94 -7.48
CA PHE A 500 10.82 28.09 -7.07
C PHE A 500 10.75 28.34 -5.56
N LYS A 501 9.62 28.07 -4.90
CA LYS A 501 9.52 28.18 -3.44
C LYS A 501 10.44 27.24 -2.69
N SER A 502 10.71 26.07 -3.27
CA SER A 502 11.56 25.08 -2.64
C SER A 502 13.06 25.37 -2.76
N VAL A 503 13.50 26.41 -3.49
CA VAL A 503 14.90 26.88 -3.61
C VAL A 503 15.94 25.78 -3.35
N GLY A 504 15.96 24.74 -4.19
CA GLY A 504 16.96 23.67 -4.09
C GLY A 504 16.63 22.49 -3.15
N ASN A 505 15.60 22.54 -2.31
CA ASN A 505 15.12 21.40 -1.51
C ASN A 505 14.20 20.46 -2.29
N THR A 506 14.52 20.19 -3.55
CA THR A 506 13.95 19.04 -4.25
C THR A 506 14.92 17.88 -4.08
N CYS A 507 14.40 16.73 -3.66
CA CYS A 507 15.20 15.52 -3.55
C CYS A 507 15.83 15.11 -4.89
N LEU A 508 15.28 15.52 -6.02
CA LEU A 508 15.76 15.15 -7.34
C LEU A 508 16.48 16.32 -8.03
N LYS A 509 17.67 16.04 -8.57
CA LYS A 509 18.53 16.99 -9.29
C LYS A 509 18.85 16.45 -10.67
N ILE A 510 19.00 17.35 -11.64
CA ILE A 510 19.48 17.01 -12.98
C ILE A 510 20.81 17.72 -13.21
N TYR A 511 21.83 16.95 -13.56
CA TYR A 511 23.18 17.45 -13.81
C TYR A 511 23.81 16.65 -14.95
N LYS A 512 24.39 17.32 -15.96
CA LYS A 512 24.96 16.68 -17.17
C LYS A 512 24.05 15.64 -17.86
N GLY A 513 22.73 15.88 -17.82
CA GLY A 513 21.73 14.96 -18.39
C GLY A 513 21.47 13.70 -17.55
N ASP A 514 22.01 13.62 -16.35
CA ASP A 514 21.82 12.55 -15.37
C ASP A 514 20.85 12.99 -14.26
N LEU A 515 19.99 12.07 -13.83
CA LEU A 515 19.09 12.25 -12.68
C LEU A 515 19.79 11.75 -11.42
N TYR A 516 19.82 12.59 -10.40
CA TYR A 516 20.35 12.29 -9.08
C TYR A 516 19.29 12.47 -8.01
N THR A 517 19.46 11.77 -6.89
CA THR A 517 18.67 11.96 -5.67
C THR A 517 19.57 12.43 -4.52
N ASP A 518 19.10 13.33 -3.68
CA ASP A 518 19.79 13.73 -2.46
C ASP A 518 19.94 12.51 -1.54
N LYS A 519 21.14 12.28 -1.01
CA LYS A 519 21.46 11.14 -0.12
C LYS A 519 20.62 11.12 1.16
N THR A 520 20.07 12.26 1.56
CA THR A 520 19.22 12.40 2.74
C THR A 520 17.74 12.14 2.44
N CYS A 521 17.37 12.04 1.16
CA CYS A 521 15.99 11.88 0.72
C CYS A 521 15.59 10.43 0.46
N SER A 522 14.29 10.15 0.66
CA SER A 522 13.68 8.93 0.12
C SER A 522 13.20 9.17 -1.31
N ILE A 523 13.42 8.18 -2.19
CA ILE A 523 13.05 8.28 -3.60
C ILE A 523 11.55 8.03 -3.76
N ASN A 524 10.85 8.95 -4.43
CA ASN A 524 9.51 8.71 -4.94
C ASN A 524 9.58 8.10 -6.35
N GLU A 525 9.37 6.79 -6.47
CA GLU A 525 9.46 6.08 -7.75
C GLU A 525 8.55 6.66 -8.84
N LEU A 526 7.34 7.11 -8.48
CA LEU A 526 6.39 7.66 -9.45
C LEU A 526 6.90 8.99 -10.02
N GLN A 527 7.48 9.82 -9.16
CA GLN A 527 8.09 11.08 -9.58
C GLN A 527 9.29 10.83 -10.51
N VAL A 528 10.17 9.88 -10.18
CA VAL A 528 11.27 9.46 -11.06
C VAL A 528 10.73 9.02 -12.42
N LYS A 529 9.71 8.13 -12.45
CA LYS A 529 9.08 7.68 -13.70
C LYS A 529 8.51 8.83 -14.53
N LYS A 530 7.91 9.83 -13.88
CA LYS A 530 7.37 11.02 -14.54
C LYS A 530 8.46 11.91 -15.15
N ILE A 531 9.56 12.12 -14.43
CA ILE A 531 10.73 12.86 -14.94
C ILE A 531 11.32 12.13 -16.14
N VAL A 532 11.61 10.83 -16.00
CA VAL A 532 12.16 10.01 -17.10
C VAL A 532 11.25 10.03 -18.32
N PHE A 533 9.95 9.92 -18.12
CA PHE A 533 8.98 10.01 -19.20
C PHE A 533 9.07 11.33 -19.95
N ARG A 534 9.30 12.47 -19.26
CA ARG A 534 9.43 13.80 -19.89
C ARG A 534 10.55 13.84 -20.94
N PHE A 535 11.67 13.16 -20.71
CA PHE A 535 12.79 13.10 -21.65
C PHE A 535 12.57 12.10 -22.77
N ASN A 536 11.92 10.98 -22.47
CA ASN A 536 11.60 9.93 -23.44
C ASN A 536 10.19 10.07 -24.04
N ASN A 537 9.74 11.32 -24.19
CA ASN A 537 8.37 11.65 -24.58
C ASN A 537 8.22 11.83 -26.09
N GLU A 538 8.34 10.74 -26.84
CA GLU A 538 8.27 10.73 -28.32
C GLU A 538 7.00 11.38 -28.89
N HIS A 539 5.94 11.43 -28.10
CA HIS A 539 4.62 11.91 -28.52
C HIS A 539 4.26 13.28 -27.92
N ARG A 540 5.20 13.90 -27.21
CA ARG A 540 5.09 15.24 -26.63
C ARG A 540 3.86 15.42 -25.74
N PHE A 541 3.50 14.42 -24.94
CA PHE A 541 2.46 14.57 -23.91
C PHE A 541 2.91 15.57 -22.83
N ILE A 542 2.01 16.40 -22.32
CA ILE A 542 2.32 17.33 -21.23
C ILE A 542 1.98 16.63 -19.92
N ILE A 543 2.98 16.12 -19.21
CA ILE A 543 2.80 15.46 -17.90
C ILE A 543 3.37 16.35 -16.82
N ASP A 544 2.68 16.45 -15.68
CA ASP A 544 3.28 17.04 -14.50
C ASP A 544 4.39 16.12 -13.98
N ALA A 545 5.64 16.52 -14.29
CA ALA A 545 6.85 15.79 -13.95
C ALA A 545 7.23 15.88 -12.46
N GLY A 546 6.48 16.64 -11.66
CA GLY A 546 6.84 16.93 -10.27
C GLY A 546 8.04 17.88 -10.18
N ARG A 547 8.69 17.88 -9.01
CA ARG A 547 9.71 18.86 -8.65
C ARG A 547 11.11 18.31 -8.85
N TYR A 548 11.94 18.99 -9.63
CA TYR A 548 13.37 18.76 -9.73
C TYR A 548 14.06 20.09 -10.01
N THR A 549 15.33 20.22 -9.68
CA THR A 549 16.16 21.37 -10.07
C THR A 549 17.28 20.93 -11.00
N ILE A 550 17.71 21.82 -11.87
CA ILE A 550 18.86 21.61 -12.74
C ILE A 550 20.03 22.32 -12.08
N ILE A 551 21.16 21.63 -11.98
CA ILE A 551 22.42 22.23 -11.53
C ILE A 551 23.07 22.86 -12.78
N PRO A 552 23.25 24.19 -12.82
CA PRO A 552 23.90 24.85 -13.96
C PRO A 552 25.37 24.44 -14.03
N LEU A 553 25.97 24.54 -15.22
CA LEU A 553 27.39 24.22 -15.45
C LEU A 553 28.20 25.52 -15.42
N GLU A 554 28.46 26.03 -14.21
CA GLU A 554 29.26 27.25 -14.03
C GLU A 554 30.72 26.93 -13.72
N ASN A 555 30.98 25.94 -12.84
CA ASN A 555 32.32 25.51 -12.48
C ASN A 555 32.38 23.98 -12.41
N GLU A 556 32.70 23.37 -13.54
CA GLU A 556 32.57 21.92 -13.75
C GLU A 556 33.26 21.08 -12.66
N ASP A 557 34.48 21.45 -12.24
CA ASP A 557 35.23 20.71 -11.22
C ASP A 557 34.59 20.81 -9.82
N GLU A 558 34.09 21.99 -9.45
CA GLU A 558 33.41 22.22 -8.18
C GLU A 558 32.03 21.55 -8.15
N ASP A 559 31.30 21.64 -9.27
CA ASP A 559 29.96 21.07 -9.43
C ASP A 559 30.02 19.53 -9.45
N ASP A 560 31.01 18.93 -10.13
CA ASP A 560 31.23 17.48 -10.13
C ASP A 560 31.51 16.95 -8.72
N LYS A 561 32.37 17.65 -7.98
CA LYS A 561 32.67 17.30 -6.58
C LYS A 561 31.43 17.44 -5.71
N TYR A 562 30.71 18.55 -5.82
CA TYR A 562 29.47 18.80 -5.07
C TYR A 562 28.43 17.71 -5.33
N VAL A 563 28.22 17.32 -6.59
CA VAL A 563 27.24 16.29 -6.95
C VAL A 563 27.64 14.92 -6.39
N ALA A 564 28.91 14.53 -6.52
CA ALA A 564 29.40 13.25 -6.00
C ALA A 564 29.30 13.13 -4.47
N GLU A 565 29.55 14.23 -3.74
CA GLU A 565 29.49 14.26 -2.28
C GLU A 565 28.05 14.18 -1.76
N ASN A 566 27.10 14.87 -2.40
CA ASN A 566 25.76 15.11 -1.83
C ASN A 566 24.64 14.25 -2.42
N PHE A 567 24.83 13.66 -3.61
CA PHE A 567 23.76 12.98 -4.32
C PHE A 567 24.13 11.57 -4.76
N ASP A 568 23.12 10.70 -4.85
CA ASP A 568 23.21 9.38 -5.44
C ASP A 568 22.66 9.40 -6.86
N PHE A 569 23.40 8.76 -7.77
CA PHE A 569 22.97 8.60 -9.15
C PHE A 569 21.71 7.71 -9.22
N VAL A 570 20.70 8.18 -9.97
CA VAL A 570 19.47 7.43 -10.23
C VAL A 570 19.52 6.80 -11.62
N MET A 571 19.64 7.64 -12.67
CA MET A 571 19.76 7.17 -14.06
C MET A 571 20.09 8.30 -15.06
N LYS A 572 20.63 7.92 -16.23
CA LYS A 572 20.82 8.82 -17.39
C LYS A 572 19.46 9.17 -18.01
N LEU A 573 19.23 10.46 -18.28
CA LEU A 573 18.01 10.96 -18.91
C LEU A 573 18.23 11.32 -20.38
N THR A 574 19.36 11.98 -20.70
CA THR A 574 19.72 12.43 -22.05
C THR A 574 21.22 12.62 -22.17
N ASP A 575 21.75 12.44 -23.37
CA ASP A 575 23.14 12.79 -23.71
C ASP A 575 23.29 14.27 -24.12
N ASP A 576 22.19 14.92 -24.53
CA ASP A 576 22.14 16.34 -24.90
C ASP A 576 21.77 17.21 -23.68
N TRP A 577 22.76 17.53 -22.86
CA TRP A 577 22.57 18.34 -21.65
C TRP A 577 22.41 19.84 -21.93
N LEU A 578 22.85 20.30 -23.11
CA LEU A 578 22.65 21.67 -23.61
C LEU A 578 21.16 22.00 -23.84
N PHE A 579 20.28 21.00 -23.77
CA PHE A 579 18.83 21.19 -23.75
C PHE A 579 18.34 22.21 -22.71
N TYR A 580 19.07 22.39 -21.61
CA TYR A 580 18.72 23.31 -20.54
C TYR A 580 19.28 24.72 -20.66
N GLU A 581 20.26 24.92 -21.53
CA GLU A 581 20.91 26.22 -21.75
C GLU A 581 20.32 26.99 -22.93
N LYS A 582 19.46 26.35 -23.74
CA LYS A 582 18.79 26.92 -24.92
C LYS A 582 17.35 27.33 -24.64
#